data_AF-A0A096B0Y2-F1
#
_entry.id   AF-A0A096B0Y2-F1
#
_cell.length_a   1.000
_cell.length_b   1.000
_cell.length_c   1.000
_cell.angle_alpha   90.00
_cell.angle_beta   90.00
_cell.angle_gamma   90.00
#
_symmetry.space_group_name_H-M   'P 1'
#
loop_
_entity.id
_entity.type
_entity.pdbx_description
1 polymer ?
#
loop_
_entity_poly.entity_id
_entity_poly.type
_entity_poly.pdbx_seq_one_letter_code
_entity_poly.pdbx_strand_id
1 'polypeptide(L)'
;MKTINLQKVAVGLLCCSFVFFTSCSKDDTLDKLQQEVETMKKKQDEEAQKRKLKEEADKKKQQEEAEQKKKQDEENKQKQEEEKQKQEEEKQKQEEKEKQREAEEQKRQEAERQRQEAEQKRQEAERQRQEAEQKRKEAEQKREQAGKKPEKAQGLTFSPASPVKIRPNTPKAIDIVGGKAPYSIKSKMPNMVRVQTYPNQDYFSITGLYGGETEIEVSDSAGKTGVLKVTVGY
;
A
#
# COMPACT_ATOMS: atom_id res chain seq x y z
N MET A 1 -18.85 -74.14 38.69
CA MET A 1 -18.58 -74.60 40.08
C MET A 1 -19.56 -73.84 40.98
N LYS A 2 -20.59 -74.55 41.48
CA LYS A 2 -20.79 -74.94 42.90
C LYS A 2 -21.25 -73.75 43.77
N THR A 3 -22.36 -73.77 44.53
CA THR A 3 -23.26 -74.85 44.97
C THR A 3 -24.50 -74.21 45.60
N ILE A 4 -25.68 -74.75 45.29
CA ILE A 4 -26.96 -74.48 45.95
C ILE A 4 -27.01 -75.36 47.20
N ASN A 5 -27.22 -74.77 48.39
CA ASN A 5 -27.36 -75.52 49.65
C ASN A 5 -28.85 -75.72 50.00
N LEU A 6 -29.31 -76.93 49.70
CA LEU A 6 -30.58 -77.53 50.06
C LEU A 6 -30.30 -78.51 51.22
N GLN A 7 -30.46 -78.11 52.49
CA GLN A 7 -30.55 -79.06 53.61
C GLN A 7 -30.78 -78.37 54.97
N LYS A 8 -32.01 -77.91 55.26
CA LYS A 8 -32.57 -77.78 56.64
C LYS A 8 -34.10 -77.92 56.66
N VAL A 9 -34.65 -78.82 55.83
CA VAL A 9 -36.06 -79.24 55.88
C VAL A 9 -36.08 -80.73 56.20
N ALA A 10 -35.72 -81.10 57.43
CA ALA A 10 -35.83 -82.47 57.95
C ALA A 10 -35.58 -82.54 59.47
N VAL A 11 -36.20 -81.68 60.28
CA VAL A 11 -36.29 -81.89 61.74
C VAL A 11 -37.64 -81.35 62.20
N GLY A 12 -38.65 -82.22 62.29
CA GLY A 12 -39.96 -81.81 62.77
C GLY A 12 -41.08 -82.84 62.55
N LEU A 13 -40.77 -84.14 62.51
CA LEU A 13 -41.76 -85.19 62.27
C LEU A 13 -41.48 -86.46 63.09
N LEU A 14 -41.20 -86.30 64.40
CA LEU A 14 -41.23 -87.43 65.33
C LEU A 14 -41.32 -86.95 66.78
N CYS A 15 -42.55 -86.74 67.26
CA CYS A 15 -43.01 -86.90 68.65
C CYS A 15 -44.45 -86.36 68.77
N CYS A 16 -45.36 -86.88 67.93
CA CYS A 16 -46.78 -86.97 68.25
C CYS A 16 -47.03 -88.34 68.90
N SER A 17 -46.44 -88.57 70.07
CA SER A 17 -46.92 -89.56 71.02
C SER A 17 -47.75 -88.80 72.05
N PHE A 18 -48.98 -88.52 71.62
CA PHE A 18 -50.10 -88.13 72.46
C PHE A 18 -50.18 -89.08 73.67
N VAL A 19 -49.74 -88.56 74.82
CA VAL A 19 -50.11 -89.09 76.13
C VAL A 19 -51.57 -88.70 76.36
N PHE A 20 -52.50 -89.53 75.88
CA PHE A 20 -53.85 -89.56 76.43
C PHE A 20 -53.86 -90.64 77.52
N PHE A 21 -53.83 -90.23 78.78
CA PHE A 21 -55.01 -90.38 79.65
C PHE A 21 -54.79 -89.69 81.00
N THR A 22 -55.60 -88.66 81.21
CA THR A 22 -56.26 -88.30 82.48
C THR A 22 -55.44 -87.97 83.71
N SER A 23 -55.48 -86.69 84.10
CA SER A 23 -56.07 -86.30 85.38
C SER A 23 -56.47 -84.82 85.39
N CYS A 24 -57.73 -84.59 85.75
CA CYS A 24 -58.45 -83.38 86.16
C CYS A 24 -57.80 -81.99 86.09
N SER A 25 -58.65 -81.07 85.61
CA SER A 25 -58.72 -79.62 85.87
C SER A 25 -57.95 -78.71 84.92
N LYS A 26 -58.67 -77.85 84.17
CA LYS A 26 -58.42 -76.42 83.88
C LYS A 26 -58.91 -76.03 82.47
N ASP A 27 -60.17 -75.58 82.37
CA ASP A 27 -60.73 -75.00 81.14
C ASP A 27 -60.36 -73.52 80.91
N ASP A 28 -59.63 -72.84 81.79
CA ASP A 28 -59.25 -71.42 81.59
C ASP A 28 -57.93 -71.20 80.81
N THR A 29 -57.17 -72.27 80.53
CA THR A 29 -55.80 -72.14 79.96
C THR A 29 -55.75 -72.18 78.43
N LEU A 30 -56.76 -72.78 77.77
CA LEU A 30 -56.79 -72.98 76.31
C LEU A 30 -57.30 -71.73 75.57
N ASP A 31 -58.36 -71.09 76.07
CA ASP A 31 -58.90 -69.84 75.48
C ASP A 31 -57.91 -68.67 75.57
N LYS A 32 -57.16 -68.58 76.66
CA LYS A 32 -56.13 -67.55 76.86
C LYS A 32 -54.98 -67.70 75.87
N LEU A 33 -54.59 -68.94 75.55
CA LEU A 33 -53.59 -69.24 74.53
C LEU A 33 -54.07 -68.86 73.12
N GLN A 34 -55.33 -69.15 72.82
CA GLN A 34 -55.93 -68.85 71.51
C GLN A 34 -56.04 -67.33 71.28
N GLN A 35 -56.42 -66.57 72.32
CA GLN A 35 -56.47 -65.11 72.30
C GLN A 35 -55.07 -64.48 72.18
N GLU A 36 -54.04 -65.05 72.80
CA GLU A 36 -52.64 -64.62 72.64
C GLU A 36 -52.09 -64.91 71.23
N VAL A 37 -52.47 -66.03 70.62
CA VAL A 37 -52.08 -66.36 69.22
C VAL A 37 -52.75 -65.42 68.22
N GLU A 38 -54.04 -65.11 68.39
CA GLU A 38 -54.73 -64.15 67.52
C GLU A 38 -54.20 -62.71 67.67
N THR A 39 -53.86 -62.29 68.89
CA THR A 39 -53.24 -60.97 69.12
C THR A 39 -51.81 -60.89 68.61
N MET A 40 -51.03 -61.97 68.69
CA MET A 40 -49.71 -62.06 68.04
C MET A 40 -49.84 -62.01 66.51
N LYS A 41 -50.81 -62.71 65.92
CA LYS A 41 -51.06 -62.69 64.48
C LYS A 41 -51.49 -61.30 63.98
N LYS A 42 -52.39 -60.62 64.71
CA LYS A 42 -52.77 -59.23 64.40
C LYS A 42 -51.58 -58.27 64.50
N LYS A 43 -50.71 -58.42 65.50
CA LYS A 43 -49.47 -57.61 65.62
C LYS A 43 -48.49 -57.89 64.47
N GLN A 44 -48.33 -59.15 64.06
CA GLN A 44 -47.51 -59.50 62.89
C GLN A 44 -48.08 -58.94 61.59
N ASP A 45 -49.41 -58.99 61.40
CA ASP A 45 -50.07 -58.43 60.22
C ASP A 45 -49.99 -56.89 60.18
N GLU A 46 -50.16 -56.21 61.33
CA GLU A 46 -49.99 -54.76 61.45
C GLU A 46 -48.53 -54.33 61.20
N GLU A 47 -47.55 -55.08 61.72
CA GLU A 47 -46.13 -54.83 61.47
C GLU A 47 -45.77 -55.08 60.00
N ALA A 48 -46.32 -56.14 59.38
CA ALA A 48 -46.14 -56.41 57.96
C ALA A 48 -46.77 -55.30 57.08
N GLN A 49 -47.95 -54.77 57.46
CA GLN A 49 -48.56 -53.63 56.77
C GLN A 49 -47.72 -52.35 56.93
N LYS A 50 -47.22 -52.04 58.13
CA LYS A 50 -46.32 -50.90 58.37
C LYS A 50 -45.01 -51.02 57.57
N ARG A 51 -44.43 -52.23 57.47
CA ARG A 51 -43.24 -52.49 56.65
C ARG A 51 -43.51 -52.26 55.17
N LYS A 52 -44.66 -52.73 54.64
CA LYS A 52 -45.06 -52.50 53.25
C LYS A 52 -45.29 -51.02 52.93
N LEU A 53 -45.99 -50.30 53.82
CA LEU A 53 -46.19 -48.84 53.67
C LEU A 53 -44.86 -48.09 53.70
N LYS A 54 -43.92 -48.48 54.56
CA LYS A 54 -42.59 -47.87 54.64
C LYS A 54 -41.76 -48.15 53.39
N GLU A 55 -41.78 -49.38 52.87
CA GLU A 55 -41.09 -49.75 51.63
C GLU A 55 -41.65 -49.02 50.40
N GLU A 56 -42.97 -48.86 50.31
CA GLU A 56 -43.62 -48.09 49.25
C GLU A 56 -43.27 -46.60 49.32
N ALA A 57 -43.26 -46.02 50.53
CA ALA A 57 -42.84 -44.64 50.76
C ALA A 57 -41.36 -44.41 50.40
N ASP A 58 -40.47 -45.33 50.78
CA ASP A 58 -39.04 -45.26 50.46
C ASP A 58 -38.81 -45.39 48.94
N LYS A 59 -39.55 -46.29 48.27
CA LYS A 59 -39.49 -46.44 46.80
C LYS A 59 -39.99 -45.20 46.07
N LYS A 60 -41.09 -44.59 46.54
CA LYS A 60 -41.61 -43.34 45.97
C LYS A 60 -40.61 -42.19 46.15
N LYS A 61 -39.99 -42.09 47.34
CA LYS A 61 -38.95 -41.08 47.61
C LYS A 61 -37.72 -41.26 46.72
N GLN A 62 -37.26 -42.50 46.52
CA GLN A 62 -36.15 -42.80 45.60
C GLN A 62 -36.50 -42.48 44.14
N GLN A 63 -37.74 -42.72 43.71
CA GLN A 63 -38.20 -42.35 42.36
C GLN A 63 -38.24 -40.83 42.16
N GLU A 64 -38.78 -40.08 43.13
CA GLU A 64 -38.81 -38.61 43.08
C GLU A 64 -37.39 -38.01 43.07
N GLU A 65 -36.47 -38.53 43.89
CA GLU A 65 -35.07 -38.07 43.92
C GLU A 65 -34.33 -38.39 42.62
N ALA A 66 -34.57 -39.57 42.02
CA ALA A 66 -34.01 -39.94 40.72
C ALA A 66 -34.58 -39.07 39.58
N GLU A 67 -35.87 -38.71 39.62
CA GLU A 67 -36.48 -37.83 38.64
C GLU A 67 -35.96 -36.38 38.77
N GLN A 68 -35.82 -35.88 39.99
CA GLN A 68 -35.21 -34.57 40.25
C GLN A 68 -33.75 -34.51 39.78
N LYS A 69 -32.97 -35.55 40.06
CA LYS A 69 -31.58 -35.64 39.58
C LYS A 69 -31.52 -35.64 38.05
N LYS A 70 -32.39 -36.40 37.37
CA LYS A 70 -32.47 -36.37 35.89
C LYS A 70 -32.83 -34.98 35.35
N LYS A 71 -33.80 -34.29 35.95
CA LYS A 71 -34.17 -32.92 35.56
C LYS A 71 -33.02 -31.94 35.76
N GLN A 72 -32.29 -32.05 36.88
CA GLN A 72 -31.14 -31.20 37.18
C GLN A 72 -29.96 -31.47 36.23
N ASP A 73 -29.70 -32.74 35.89
CA ASP A 73 -28.66 -33.12 34.92
C ASP A 73 -29.00 -32.62 33.52
N GLU A 74 -30.27 -32.68 33.10
CA GLU A 74 -30.74 -32.16 31.81
C GLU A 74 -30.66 -30.62 31.75
N GLU A 75 -31.07 -29.92 32.81
CA GLU A 75 -30.96 -28.46 32.91
C GLU A 75 -29.49 -28.00 32.90
N ASN A 76 -28.60 -28.70 33.63
CA ASN A 76 -27.17 -28.41 33.60
C ASN A 76 -26.56 -28.64 32.21
N LYS A 77 -26.99 -29.69 31.51
CA LYS A 77 -26.54 -29.96 30.14
C LYS A 77 -27.02 -28.89 29.16
N GLN A 78 -28.27 -28.45 29.27
CA GLN A 78 -28.81 -27.35 28.45
C GLN A 78 -28.05 -26.04 28.70
N LYS A 79 -27.81 -25.68 29.96
CA LYS A 79 -27.01 -24.49 30.31
C LYS A 79 -25.59 -24.56 29.76
N GLN A 80 -24.96 -25.73 29.82
CA GLN A 80 -23.61 -25.92 29.29
C GLN A 80 -23.56 -25.84 27.76
N GLU A 81 -24.58 -26.34 27.06
CA GLU A 81 -24.69 -26.19 25.60
C GLU A 81 -24.95 -24.73 25.19
N GLU A 82 -25.83 -24.03 25.90
CA GLU A 82 -26.10 -22.60 25.67
C GLU A 82 -24.85 -21.73 25.92
N GLU A 83 -24.10 -21.99 26.98
CA GLU A 83 -22.85 -21.28 27.27
C GLU A 83 -21.81 -21.52 26.17
N LYS A 84 -21.68 -22.76 25.67
CA LYS A 84 -20.79 -23.07 24.55
C LYS A 84 -21.21 -22.36 23.26
N GLN A 85 -22.52 -22.33 22.96
CA GLN A 85 -23.02 -21.60 21.79
C GLN A 85 -22.74 -20.10 21.89
N LYS A 86 -22.95 -19.49 23.06
CA LYS A 86 -22.62 -18.08 23.29
C LYS A 86 -21.12 -17.80 23.14
N GLN A 87 -20.26 -18.67 23.68
CA GLN A 87 -18.81 -18.55 23.51
C GLN A 87 -18.38 -18.69 22.06
N GLU A 88 -18.98 -19.61 21.30
CA GLU A 88 -18.68 -19.80 19.89
C GLU A 88 -19.14 -18.60 19.04
N GLU A 89 -20.34 -18.08 19.28
CA GLU A 89 -20.86 -16.88 18.62
C GLU A 89 -20.00 -15.65 18.92
N GLU A 90 -19.58 -15.46 20.17
CA GLU A 90 -18.68 -14.37 20.55
C GLU A 90 -17.33 -14.49 19.85
N LYS A 91 -16.79 -15.70 19.74
CA LYS A 91 -15.52 -15.96 19.06
C LYS A 91 -15.63 -15.70 17.55
N GLN A 92 -16.73 -16.12 16.91
CA GLN A 92 -16.99 -15.83 15.49
C GLN A 92 -17.12 -14.33 15.25
N LYS A 93 -17.84 -13.62 16.12
CA LYS A 93 -18.00 -12.16 16.03
C LYS A 93 -16.68 -11.43 16.24
N GLN A 94 -15.81 -11.93 17.11
CA GLN A 94 -14.47 -11.39 17.32
C GLN A 94 -13.58 -11.63 16.09
N GLU A 95 -13.59 -12.83 15.52
CA GLU A 95 -12.83 -13.17 14.31
C GLU A 95 -13.30 -12.35 13.09
N GLU A 96 -14.61 -12.15 12.92
CA GLU A 96 -15.14 -11.31 11.85
C GLU A 96 -14.70 -9.86 12.01
N LYS A 97 -14.76 -9.32 13.24
CA LYS A 97 -14.31 -7.96 13.54
C LYS A 97 -12.80 -7.79 13.30
N GLU A 98 -12.00 -8.81 13.59
CA GLU A 98 -10.56 -8.82 13.31
C GLU A 98 -10.30 -8.83 11.79
N LYS A 99 -10.96 -9.70 11.03
CA LYS A 99 -10.89 -9.70 9.56
C LYS A 99 -11.31 -8.37 8.93
N GLN A 100 -12.37 -7.74 9.46
CA GLN A 100 -12.79 -6.41 8.99
C GLN A 100 -11.72 -5.35 9.27
N ARG A 101 -11.09 -5.37 10.45
CA ARG A 101 -9.98 -4.45 10.78
C ARG A 101 -8.76 -4.66 9.91
N GLU A 102 -8.36 -5.91 9.67
CA GLU A 102 -7.25 -6.24 8.78
C GLU A 102 -7.54 -5.79 7.34
N ALA A 103 -8.75 -6.02 6.84
CA ALA A 103 -9.15 -5.57 5.50
C ALA A 103 -9.19 -4.04 5.38
N GLU A 104 -9.65 -3.33 6.42
CA GLU A 104 -9.62 -1.87 6.47
C GLU A 104 -8.18 -1.34 6.52
N GLU A 105 -7.31 -1.97 7.32
CA GLU A 105 -5.90 -1.60 7.41
C GLU A 105 -5.17 -1.82 6.09
N GLN A 106 -5.40 -2.94 5.41
CA GLN A 106 -4.85 -3.19 4.07
C GLN A 106 -5.31 -2.14 3.06
N LYS A 107 -6.60 -1.79 3.05
CA LYS A 107 -7.12 -0.71 2.19
C LYS A 107 -6.47 0.63 2.50
N ARG A 108 -6.23 0.92 3.78
CA ARG A 108 -5.55 2.15 4.21
C ARG A 108 -4.09 2.18 3.76
N GLN A 109 -3.36 1.07 3.92
CA GLN A 109 -1.98 0.93 3.46
C GLN A 109 -1.87 1.04 1.93
N GLU A 110 -2.80 0.45 1.19
CA GLU A 110 -2.85 0.55 -0.27
C GLU A 110 -3.13 2.00 -0.72
N ALA A 111 -4.11 2.67 -0.10
CA ALA A 111 -4.41 4.07 -0.38
C ALA A 111 -3.23 4.99 -0.04
N GLU A 112 -2.48 4.70 1.02
CA GLU A 112 -1.27 5.44 1.38
C GLU A 112 -0.15 5.24 0.35
N ARG A 113 0.09 4.00 -0.10
CA ARG A 113 1.06 3.71 -1.17
C ARG A 113 0.70 4.44 -2.47
N GLN A 114 -0.58 4.43 -2.86
CA GLN A 114 -1.03 5.16 -4.05
C GLN A 114 -0.82 6.68 -3.91
N ARG A 115 -1.03 7.25 -2.72
CA ARG A 115 -0.74 8.67 -2.45
C ARG A 115 0.75 8.97 -2.55
N GLN A 116 1.61 8.13 -1.98
CA GLN A 116 3.06 8.28 -2.06
C GLN A 116 3.57 8.17 -3.50
N GLU A 117 3.07 7.21 -4.28
CA GLU A 117 3.44 7.07 -5.69
C GLU A 117 2.99 8.27 -6.53
N ALA A 118 1.76 8.76 -6.30
CA ALA A 118 1.24 9.95 -6.96
C ALA A 118 2.05 11.21 -6.60
N GLU A 119 2.50 11.33 -5.35
CA GLU A 119 3.35 12.43 -4.90
C GLU A 119 4.74 12.37 -5.54
N GLN A 120 5.37 11.19 -5.60
CA GLN A 120 6.65 11.00 -6.30
C GLN A 120 6.55 11.38 -7.79
N LYS A 121 5.49 10.94 -8.48
CA LYS A 121 5.24 11.32 -9.88
C LYS A 121 5.06 12.83 -10.06
N ARG A 122 4.42 13.52 -9.10
CA ARG A 122 4.29 14.98 -9.12
C ARG A 122 5.63 15.67 -8.94
N GLN A 123 6.44 15.22 -7.98
CA GLN A 123 7.78 15.78 -7.74
C GLN A 123 8.71 15.57 -8.95
N GLU A 124 8.65 14.40 -9.58
CA GLU A 124 9.42 14.13 -10.79
C GLU A 124 8.98 15.03 -11.96
N ALA A 125 7.67 15.16 -12.19
CA ALA A 125 7.13 16.05 -13.22
C ALA A 125 7.51 17.52 -12.97
N GLU A 126 7.54 17.96 -11.70
CA GLU A 126 7.99 19.31 -11.33
C GLU A 126 9.49 19.51 -11.62
N ARG A 127 10.34 18.54 -11.27
CA ARG A 127 11.77 18.57 -11.60
C ARG A 127 12.00 18.66 -13.11
N GLN A 128 11.27 17.88 -13.91
CA GLN A 128 11.36 17.94 -15.37
C GLN A 128 10.93 19.31 -15.92
N ARG A 129 9.90 19.93 -15.34
CA ARG A 129 9.49 21.30 -15.70
C ARG A 129 10.55 22.34 -15.36
N GLN A 130 11.14 22.26 -14.17
CA GLN A 130 12.22 23.17 -13.75
C GLN A 130 13.45 23.02 -14.66
N GLU A 131 13.85 21.79 -15.00
CA GLU A 131 14.96 21.55 -15.91
C GLU A 131 14.66 22.08 -17.32
N ALA A 132 13.45 21.86 -17.83
CA ALA A 132 13.03 22.38 -19.13
C ALA A 132 13.00 23.93 -19.14
N GLU A 133 12.57 24.56 -18.03
CA GLU A 133 12.59 26.01 -17.88
C GLU A 133 14.02 26.56 -17.83
N GLN A 134 14.93 25.90 -17.10
CA GLN A 134 16.35 26.28 -17.08
C GLN A 134 16.98 26.18 -18.48
N LYS A 135 16.74 25.07 -19.21
CA LYS A 135 17.22 24.91 -20.59
C LYS A 135 16.66 26.00 -21.52
N ARG A 136 15.39 26.40 -21.33
CA ARG A 136 14.79 27.52 -22.08
C ARG A 136 15.48 28.85 -21.77
N LYS A 137 15.70 29.16 -20.49
CA LYS A 137 16.40 30.39 -20.07
C LYS A 137 17.84 30.41 -20.59
N GLU A 138 18.56 29.29 -20.53
CA GLU A 138 19.91 29.19 -21.08
C GLU A 138 19.93 29.39 -22.60
N ALA A 139 18.99 28.76 -23.32
CA ALA A 139 18.85 28.94 -24.76
C ALA A 139 18.49 30.39 -25.13
N GLU A 140 17.64 31.04 -24.36
CA GLU A 140 17.29 32.46 -24.51
C GLU A 140 18.51 33.36 -24.25
N GLN A 141 19.26 33.14 -23.18
CA GLN A 141 20.51 33.86 -22.91
C GLN A 141 21.54 33.68 -24.03
N LYS A 142 21.69 32.45 -24.56
CA LYS A 142 22.56 32.20 -25.72
C LYS A 142 22.08 32.95 -26.97
N ARG A 143 20.77 33.04 -27.19
CA ARG A 143 20.18 33.82 -28.30
C ARG A 143 20.36 35.32 -28.10
N GLU A 144 20.20 35.83 -26.89
CA GLU A 144 20.46 37.23 -26.57
C GLU A 144 21.94 37.57 -26.71
N GLN A 145 22.85 36.71 -26.27
CA GLN A 145 24.29 36.90 -26.47
C GLN A 145 24.67 36.82 -27.96
N ALA A 146 24.04 35.94 -28.73
CA ALA A 146 24.20 35.88 -30.18
C ALA A 146 23.60 37.11 -30.90
N GLY A 147 22.46 37.64 -30.42
CA GLY A 147 21.84 38.86 -30.92
C GLY A 147 22.58 40.14 -30.48
N LYS A 148 23.31 40.08 -29.37
CA LYS A 148 24.29 41.09 -28.92
C LYS A 148 25.69 40.84 -29.48
N LYS A 149 25.86 39.97 -30.48
CA LYS A 149 27.04 40.03 -31.35
C LYS A 149 27.02 41.42 -31.97
N PRO A 150 28.01 42.27 -31.68
CA PRO A 150 27.89 43.67 -32.02
C PRO A 150 27.83 43.80 -33.54
N GLU A 151 27.01 44.74 -33.99
CA GLU A 151 27.10 45.45 -35.27
C GLU A 151 28.53 46.02 -35.56
N LYS A 152 29.51 45.74 -34.70
CA LYS A 152 30.96 45.93 -34.88
C LYS A 152 31.63 44.93 -35.81
N ALA A 153 30.96 43.87 -36.27
CA ALA A 153 31.57 42.88 -37.19
C ALA A 153 31.04 42.92 -38.63
N GLN A 154 30.25 43.95 -39.00
CA GLN A 154 30.10 44.30 -40.42
C GLN A 154 31.30 45.18 -40.77
N GLY A 155 32.30 44.58 -41.43
CA GLY A 155 33.46 45.30 -41.97
C GLY A 155 33.04 46.35 -43.00
N LEU A 156 33.99 47.21 -43.39
CA LEU A 156 33.72 48.18 -44.44
C LEU A 156 33.40 47.44 -45.75
N THR A 157 32.31 47.84 -46.40
CA THR A 157 31.93 47.32 -47.72
C THR A 157 32.19 48.38 -48.78
N PHE A 158 32.28 47.97 -50.05
CA PHE A 158 32.69 48.83 -51.15
C PHE A 158 31.67 48.80 -52.28
N SER A 159 31.48 49.94 -52.95
CA SER A 159 30.71 50.04 -54.18
C SER A 159 31.59 50.64 -55.28
N PRO A 160 31.86 49.93 -56.39
CA PRO A 160 31.47 48.55 -56.68
C PRO A 160 32.03 47.52 -55.69
N ALA A 161 31.34 46.37 -55.58
CA ALA A 161 31.71 45.29 -54.68
C ALA A 161 33.06 44.66 -55.06
N SER A 162 33.81 44.23 -54.04
CA SER A 162 35.06 43.47 -54.18
C SER A 162 34.79 42.07 -54.75
N PRO A 163 35.57 41.57 -55.72
CA PRO A 163 36.70 42.21 -56.41
C PRO A 163 36.25 43.20 -57.51
N VAL A 164 36.99 44.29 -57.67
CA VAL A 164 36.73 45.32 -58.68
C VAL A 164 37.72 45.21 -59.84
N LYS A 165 37.19 45.13 -61.06
CA LYS A 165 37.98 45.15 -62.30
C LYS A 165 38.09 46.57 -62.83
N ILE A 166 39.31 47.03 -63.13
CA ILE A 166 39.57 48.36 -63.69
C ILE A 166 40.45 48.29 -64.94
N ARG A 167 40.23 49.25 -65.84
CA ARG A 167 41.03 49.43 -67.06
C ARG A 167 42.33 50.18 -66.70
N PRO A 168 43.48 49.84 -67.30
CA PRO A 168 44.71 50.61 -67.12
C PRO A 168 44.51 52.10 -67.46
N ASN A 169 45.19 52.97 -66.71
CA ASN A 169 45.20 54.43 -66.88
C ASN A 169 43.82 55.12 -66.82
N THR A 170 42.78 54.43 -66.35
CA THR A 170 41.44 54.98 -66.18
C THR A 170 41.08 55.03 -64.69
N PRO A 171 40.90 56.22 -64.10
CA PRO A 171 40.48 56.35 -62.71
C PRO A 171 39.08 55.75 -62.49
N LYS A 172 38.91 55.04 -61.38
CA LYS A 172 37.61 54.50 -60.92
C LYS A 172 37.37 54.91 -59.48
N ALA A 173 36.21 55.52 -59.20
CA ALA A 173 35.77 55.81 -57.84
C ALA A 173 35.23 54.55 -57.16
N ILE A 174 35.56 54.40 -55.88
CA ILE A 174 35.09 53.36 -54.97
C ILE A 174 34.48 54.04 -53.75
N ASP A 175 33.19 53.82 -53.53
CA ASP A 175 32.48 54.30 -52.35
C ASP A 175 32.72 53.34 -51.18
N ILE A 176 32.88 53.89 -49.98
CA ILE A 176 33.04 53.17 -48.73
C ILE A 176 31.68 53.18 -48.02
N VAL A 177 31.12 51.99 -47.82
CA VAL A 177 29.81 51.82 -47.19
C VAL A 177 30.01 51.27 -45.78
N GLY A 178 29.59 52.08 -44.80
CA GLY A 178 29.70 51.81 -43.38
C GLY A 178 30.91 52.46 -42.71
N GLY A 179 30.97 52.35 -41.38
CA GLY A 179 32.05 52.92 -40.58
C GLY A 179 31.89 54.42 -40.30
N LYS A 180 32.97 55.04 -39.83
CA LYS A 180 33.03 56.47 -39.47
C LYS A 180 34.27 57.16 -40.04
N ALA A 181 34.07 58.12 -40.95
CA ALA A 181 35.12 59.00 -41.45
C ALA A 181 35.88 59.72 -40.30
N PRO A 182 37.17 60.09 -40.47
CA PRO A 182 37.98 59.91 -41.68
C PRO A 182 38.45 58.46 -41.90
N TYR A 183 38.59 58.08 -43.17
CA TYR A 183 39.10 56.76 -43.58
C TYR A 183 40.60 56.81 -43.90
N SER A 184 41.31 55.73 -43.57
CA SER A 184 42.70 55.48 -43.94
C SER A 184 42.75 54.37 -44.97
N ILE A 185 43.36 54.66 -46.14
CA ILE A 185 43.43 53.75 -47.28
C ILE A 185 44.90 53.42 -47.58
N LYS A 186 45.25 52.14 -47.65
CA LYS A 186 46.59 51.64 -47.94
C LYS A 186 46.55 50.63 -49.09
N SER A 187 47.30 50.90 -50.16
CA SER A 187 47.49 49.93 -51.26
C SER A 187 48.66 49.00 -50.94
N LYS A 188 48.48 47.68 -51.13
CA LYS A 188 49.59 46.72 -50.98
C LYS A 188 50.64 46.86 -52.09
N MET A 189 50.24 47.32 -53.27
CA MET A 189 51.13 47.51 -54.44
C MET A 189 50.93 48.91 -55.05
N PRO A 190 51.51 49.97 -54.46
CA PRO A 190 51.33 51.35 -54.95
C PRO A 190 51.91 51.56 -56.36
N ASN A 191 52.89 50.75 -56.77
CA ASN A 191 53.45 50.77 -58.12
C ASN A 191 52.49 50.20 -59.18
N MET A 192 51.51 49.36 -58.78
CA MET A 192 50.53 48.74 -59.68
C MET A 192 49.19 49.48 -59.68
N VAL A 193 48.71 49.89 -58.50
CA VAL A 193 47.47 50.65 -58.32
C VAL A 193 47.75 51.89 -57.48
N ARG A 194 47.58 53.05 -58.11
CA ARG A 194 47.66 54.35 -57.43
C ARG A 194 46.31 54.66 -56.79
N VAL A 195 46.34 54.96 -55.50
CA VAL A 195 45.17 55.41 -54.73
C VAL A 195 45.23 56.93 -54.58
N GLN A 196 44.11 57.59 -54.84
CA GLN A 196 43.89 59.00 -54.53
C GLN A 196 42.77 59.09 -53.50
N THR A 197 43.09 59.67 -52.35
CA THR A 197 42.16 59.87 -51.23
C THR A 197 41.66 61.30 -51.21
N TYR A 198 40.48 61.49 -50.64
CA TYR A 198 39.84 62.79 -50.49
C TYR A 198 39.45 62.97 -49.01
N PRO A 199 39.99 63.98 -48.31
CA PRO A 199 39.67 64.19 -46.89
C PRO A 199 38.16 64.38 -46.68
N ASN A 200 37.64 63.76 -45.61
CA ASN A 200 36.22 63.86 -45.21
C ASN A 200 35.21 63.42 -46.27
N GLN A 201 35.62 62.56 -47.21
CA GLN A 201 34.71 61.93 -48.16
C GLN A 201 34.64 60.43 -47.94
N ASP A 202 33.48 59.86 -48.26
CA ASP A 202 33.19 58.44 -48.11
C ASP A 202 33.54 57.65 -49.39
N TYR A 203 34.50 58.14 -50.18
CA TYR A 203 35.00 57.47 -51.37
C TYR A 203 36.48 57.77 -51.62
N PHE A 204 37.12 56.92 -52.41
CA PHE A 204 38.46 57.14 -52.94
C PHE A 204 38.49 56.73 -54.40
N SER A 205 39.50 57.17 -55.15
CA SER A 205 39.68 56.75 -56.54
C SER A 205 40.95 55.94 -56.73
N ILE A 206 40.86 54.87 -57.51
CA ILE A 206 41.97 54.00 -57.89
C ILE A 206 42.28 54.15 -59.37
N THR A 207 43.56 54.13 -59.72
CA THR A 207 44.03 54.09 -61.11
C THR A 207 45.01 52.94 -61.27
N GLY A 208 44.72 52.02 -62.18
CA GLY A 208 45.63 50.91 -62.50
C GLY A 208 46.76 51.39 -63.41
N LEU A 209 48.01 51.11 -63.04
CA LEU A 209 49.21 51.47 -63.78
C LEU A 209 49.76 50.28 -64.57
N TYR A 210 49.79 49.09 -63.95
CA TYR A 210 50.23 47.83 -64.55
C TYR A 210 49.20 46.73 -64.34
N GLY A 211 49.15 45.77 -65.25
CA GLY A 211 48.23 44.64 -65.16
C GLY A 211 48.57 43.68 -64.01
N GLY A 212 47.54 43.13 -63.35
CA GLY A 212 47.71 42.21 -62.22
C GLY A 212 46.59 42.33 -61.17
N GLU A 213 46.74 41.60 -60.07
CA GLU A 213 45.81 41.59 -58.94
C GLU A 213 46.48 42.12 -57.67
N THR A 214 45.75 42.95 -56.92
CA THR A 214 46.24 43.51 -55.64
C THR A 214 45.09 43.74 -54.67
N GLU A 215 45.43 44.14 -53.45
CA GLU A 215 44.46 44.48 -52.41
C GLU A 215 44.72 45.87 -51.86
N ILE A 216 43.62 46.54 -51.51
CA ILE A 216 43.61 47.83 -50.84
C ILE A 216 42.92 47.65 -49.49
N GLU A 217 43.63 47.99 -48.43
CA GLU A 217 43.12 47.95 -47.06
C GLU A 217 42.54 49.31 -46.70
N VAL A 218 41.30 49.33 -46.24
CA VAL A 218 40.60 50.52 -45.78
C VAL A 218 40.26 50.34 -44.30
N SER A 219 40.52 51.36 -43.49
CA SER A 219 40.17 51.39 -42.07
C SER A 219 39.47 52.70 -41.73
N ASP A 220 38.43 52.66 -40.91
CA ASP A 220 37.75 53.85 -40.41
C ASP A 220 38.36 54.37 -39.09
N SER A 221 37.88 55.51 -38.61
CA SER A 221 38.33 56.10 -37.33
C SER A 221 37.91 55.28 -36.09
N ALA A 222 36.97 54.36 -36.21
CA ALA A 222 36.47 53.49 -35.15
C ALA A 222 37.17 52.12 -35.11
N GLY A 223 38.12 51.87 -36.01
CA GLY A 223 38.87 50.61 -36.12
C GLY A 223 38.20 49.52 -36.95
N LYS A 224 37.08 49.79 -37.65
CA LYS A 224 36.52 48.88 -38.65
C LYS A 224 37.43 48.83 -39.86
N THR A 225 37.67 47.64 -40.39
CA THR A 225 38.49 47.43 -41.58
C THR A 225 37.68 46.79 -42.71
N GLY A 226 38.14 46.97 -43.94
CA GLY A 226 37.66 46.28 -45.13
C GLY A 226 38.80 46.13 -46.13
N VAL A 227 38.74 45.07 -46.94
CA VAL A 227 39.76 44.77 -47.96
C VAL A 227 39.09 44.75 -49.33
N LEU A 228 39.53 45.64 -50.21
CA LEU A 228 39.11 45.69 -51.60
C LEU A 228 40.12 44.95 -52.47
N LYS A 229 39.68 43.90 -53.15
CA LYS A 229 40.48 43.20 -54.16
C LYS A 229 40.32 43.93 -55.49
N VAL A 230 41.43 44.19 -56.18
CA VAL A 230 41.46 44.95 -57.44
C VAL A 230 42.20 44.15 -58.50
N THR A 231 41.57 43.99 -59.66
CA THR A 231 42.20 43.43 -60.86
C THR A 231 42.37 44.52 -61.90
N VAL A 232 43.60 44.76 -62.34
CA VAL A 232 43.94 45.67 -63.43
C VAL A 232 44.15 44.85 -64.69
N GLY A 233 43.28 45.02 -65.68
CA GLY A 233 43.26 44.20 -66.89
C GLY A 233 41.82 43.87 -67.32
N TYR A 234 41.68 43.36 -68.54
CA TYR A 234 40.40 42.89 -69.08
C TYR A 234 40.27 41.38 -68.93
#